data_AF-A0A059UBA0-F1
#
_entry.id   AF-A0A059UBA0-F1
#
_cell.length_a   1.000
_cell.length_b   1.000
_cell.length_c   1.000
_cell.angle_alpha   90.00
_cell.angle_beta   90.00
_cell.angle_gamma   90.00
#
_symmetry.space_group_name_H-M   'P 1'
#
loop_
_entity.id
_entity.type
_entity.pdbx_description
1 polymer ?
#
loop_
_entity_poly.entity_id
_entity_poly.type
_entity_poly.pdbx_seq_one_letter_code
_entity_poly.pdbx_strand_id
1 'polypeptide(L)'
;FHEDEHGEVVAETRRSDLEPFIGFHYPATDIPQASRFLFMKNKVRMICDCTMPPVKVIQDRNLAQSLSLTGSTLRAPHGCHAQYMGNMGSIASLVMAVIIYDGEVDANGRAYQAMKLWGMVVCHHTSARAVPFPLRSACEFLMQVFGLQLNMEVAMAAHVRENHILRTQTILCDMFLRDALVGVVSQSPNVMDLVKCDGAALYYGKKCWLLGVTPTEIQIADIADWLLEHYMDSTGLFTDSLADAGYPGAASLGDGVCGLATAKITSKDSLFWFRSHTAKEIKRAGTKYDPGEKDDGQRMHPRSSFKVFSEVVKLRSLPWEDVEMDAIHSLQLILRGSFQDIDNCDTKSMIHTRLNDLKLQGPDELSRVTNDMVRLIETATAPILAVDAHGFITGWNNKVADLTGLSLEEATGKSLAKELVLDKSISTVERLLFLALEGEDRQDVEINLRTFGQHEEK
;
A
#
# COMPACT_ATOMS: atom_id res chain seq x y z
N PHE A 1 -14.17 9.39 8.88
CA PHE A 1 -13.45 10.67 8.93
C PHE A 1 -12.18 10.51 8.13
N HIS A 2 -11.76 11.55 7.41
CA HIS A 2 -10.47 11.59 6.73
C HIS A 2 -9.36 11.99 7.71
N GLU A 3 -8.11 11.95 7.26
CA GLU A 3 -6.92 12.21 8.09
C GLU A 3 -6.86 13.63 8.66
N ASP A 4 -7.28 14.62 7.87
CA ASP A 4 -7.48 16.02 8.25
C ASP A 4 -8.77 16.24 9.07
N GLU A 5 -9.33 15.16 9.62
CA GLU A 5 -10.50 15.15 10.47
C GLU A 5 -11.82 15.56 9.80
N HIS A 6 -11.87 15.86 8.51
CA HIS A 6 -13.13 16.20 7.85
C HIS A 6 -14.03 14.96 7.65
N GLY A 7 -15.33 15.18 7.55
CA GLY A 7 -16.34 14.13 7.40
C GLY A 7 -16.75 13.93 5.94
N GLU A 8 -17.04 12.70 5.54
CA GLU A 8 -17.65 12.37 4.25
C GLU A 8 -18.81 11.39 4.48
N VAL A 9 -19.92 11.60 3.76
CA VAL A 9 -21.03 10.64 3.72
C VAL A 9 -20.74 9.55 2.70
N VAL A 10 -20.18 8.43 3.16
CA VAL A 10 -19.76 7.30 2.30
C VAL A 10 -20.88 6.31 1.96
N ALA A 11 -21.96 6.31 2.76
CA ALA A 11 -23.14 5.47 2.54
C ALA A 11 -24.38 6.17 3.10
N GLU A 12 -25.51 6.03 2.41
CA GLU A 12 -26.78 6.65 2.80
C GLU A 12 -27.96 5.74 2.44
N THR A 13 -28.96 5.71 3.31
CA THR A 13 -30.31 5.23 2.99
C THR A 13 -31.32 6.23 3.53
N ARG A 14 -32.31 6.60 2.72
CA ARG A 14 -33.25 7.68 3.05
C ARG A 14 -34.63 7.45 2.44
N ARG A 15 -35.60 8.21 2.94
CA ARG A 15 -36.91 8.34 2.29
C ARG A 15 -36.75 9.04 0.94
N SER A 16 -37.49 8.61 -0.08
CA SER A 16 -37.27 8.98 -1.49
C SER A 16 -37.48 10.46 -1.81
N ASP A 17 -38.31 11.15 -1.04
CA ASP A 17 -38.66 12.57 -1.17
C ASP A 17 -37.61 13.55 -0.64
N LEU A 18 -36.61 13.08 0.12
CA LEU A 18 -35.57 13.94 0.68
C LEU A 18 -34.45 14.22 -0.35
N GLU A 19 -33.60 15.21 -0.10
CA GLU A 19 -32.38 15.39 -0.89
C GLU A 19 -31.30 14.40 -0.39
N PRO A 20 -30.51 13.80 -1.29
CA PRO A 20 -29.42 12.90 -0.89
C PRO A 20 -28.21 13.69 -0.38
N PHE A 21 -27.56 13.18 0.66
CA PHE A 21 -26.28 13.72 1.16
C PHE A 21 -25.07 12.84 0.80
N ILE A 22 -25.28 11.70 0.13
CA ILE A 22 -24.20 10.81 -0.30
C ILE A 22 -23.10 11.55 -1.07
N GLY A 23 -21.84 11.30 -0.69
CA GLY A 23 -20.64 11.93 -1.26
C GLY A 23 -20.40 13.37 -0.80
N PHE A 24 -21.19 13.91 0.13
CA PHE A 24 -20.91 15.26 0.66
C PHE A 24 -19.79 15.22 1.69
N HIS A 25 -18.90 16.21 1.57
CA HIS A 25 -17.85 16.49 2.52
C HIS A 25 -18.24 17.65 3.45
N TYR A 26 -17.95 17.46 4.73
CA TYR A 26 -18.22 18.40 5.82
C TYR A 26 -16.89 18.72 6.51
N PRO A 27 -16.63 20.00 6.83
CA PRO A 27 -15.38 20.42 7.46
C PRO A 27 -15.23 19.82 8.86
N ALA A 28 -13.99 19.70 9.33
CA ALA A 28 -13.71 19.16 10.66
C ALA A 28 -14.37 19.98 11.79
N THR A 29 -14.57 21.28 11.58
CA THR A 29 -15.18 22.24 12.52
C THR A 29 -16.66 22.00 12.79
N ASP A 30 -17.40 21.33 11.88
CA ASP A 30 -18.81 21.00 12.09
C ASP A 30 -19.00 20.04 13.29
N ILE A 31 -17.96 19.24 13.59
CA ILE A 31 -17.91 18.37 14.77
C ILE A 31 -16.60 18.67 15.53
N PRO A 32 -16.60 19.62 16.48
CA PRO A 32 -15.42 20.01 17.24
C PRO A 32 -14.74 18.82 17.93
N GLN A 33 -13.41 18.90 18.11
CA GLN A 33 -12.61 17.84 18.73
C GLN A 33 -13.13 17.43 20.12
N ALA A 34 -13.56 18.41 20.93
CA ALA A 34 -14.19 18.15 22.22
C ALA A 34 -15.45 17.27 22.10
N SER A 35 -16.26 17.48 21.06
CA SER A 35 -17.45 16.66 20.80
C SER A 35 -17.08 15.25 20.35
N ARG A 36 -16.03 15.08 19.53
CA ARG A 36 -15.53 13.77 19.11
C ARG A 36 -15.06 12.94 20.30
N PHE A 37 -14.31 13.56 21.22
CA PHE A 37 -13.90 12.91 22.45
C PHE A 37 -15.10 12.48 23.32
N LEU A 38 -16.17 13.29 23.37
CA LEU A 38 -17.41 12.90 24.04
C LEU A 38 -18.07 11.69 23.38
N PHE A 39 -18.02 11.54 22.06
CA PHE A 39 -18.55 10.37 21.35
C PHE A 39 -17.74 9.09 21.60
N MET A 40 -16.44 9.21 21.91
CA MET A 40 -15.65 8.05 22.34
C MET A 40 -16.10 7.55 23.73
N LYS A 41 -16.51 8.46 24.62
CA LYS A 41 -17.04 8.10 25.96
C LYS A 41 -18.50 7.64 25.91
N ASN A 42 -19.35 8.41 25.22
CA ASN A 42 -20.76 8.13 25.05
C ASN A 42 -21.03 7.77 23.59
N LYS A 43 -21.03 6.46 23.32
CA LYS A 43 -21.11 5.92 21.97
C LYS A 43 -22.44 6.17 21.27
N VAL A 44 -23.52 6.43 22.02
CA VAL A 44 -24.85 6.71 21.47
C VAL A 44 -25.39 8.01 22.05
N ARG A 45 -25.83 8.92 21.17
CA ARG A 45 -26.44 10.20 21.54
C ARG A 45 -27.75 10.40 20.79
N MET A 46 -28.78 10.81 21.51
CA MET A 46 -30.10 11.10 20.95
C MET A 46 -30.49 12.55 21.23
N ILE A 47 -31.07 13.21 20.24
CA ILE A 47 -31.77 14.49 20.36
C ILE A 47 -33.19 14.24 19.86
N CYS A 48 -34.16 14.27 20.77
CA CYS A 48 -35.55 13.98 20.43
C CYS A 48 -36.19 15.10 19.60
N ASP A 49 -35.85 16.35 19.91
CA ASP A 49 -36.36 17.56 19.27
C ASP A 49 -35.35 18.69 19.51
N CYS A 50 -34.77 19.24 18.44
CA CYS A 50 -33.81 20.34 18.51
C CYS A 50 -34.47 21.71 18.73
N THR A 51 -35.80 21.82 18.57
CA THR A 51 -36.56 23.08 18.73
C THR A 51 -37.01 23.32 20.17
N MET A 52 -36.97 22.28 21.02
CA MET A 52 -37.36 22.40 22.42
C MET A 52 -36.33 23.17 23.26
N PRO A 53 -36.77 24.08 24.14
CA PRO A 53 -35.85 24.76 25.05
C PRO A 53 -35.27 23.80 26.09
N PRO A 54 -33.97 23.92 26.43
CA PRO A 54 -33.35 23.05 27.42
C PRO A 54 -33.86 23.34 28.84
N VAL A 55 -33.99 22.28 29.65
CA VAL A 55 -34.38 22.39 31.06
C VAL A 55 -33.12 22.64 31.91
N LYS A 56 -33.17 23.67 32.76
CA LYS A 56 -32.05 24.01 33.65
C LYS A 56 -31.92 23.01 34.79
N VAL A 57 -30.69 22.59 35.08
CA VAL A 57 -30.37 21.79 36.27
C VAL A 57 -30.40 22.70 37.50
N ILE A 58 -31.12 22.29 38.54
CA ILE A 58 -31.09 22.95 39.85
C ILE A 58 -29.90 22.38 40.62
N GLN A 59 -28.94 23.24 40.98
CA GLN A 59 -27.70 22.84 41.65
C GLN A 59 -27.55 23.61 42.97
N ASP A 60 -27.07 22.92 44.01
CA ASP A 60 -26.72 23.55 45.29
C ASP A 60 -25.51 24.49 45.10
N ARG A 61 -25.58 25.67 45.71
CA ARG A 61 -24.53 26.69 45.70
C ARG A 61 -23.25 26.23 46.39
N ASN A 62 -23.31 25.20 47.23
CA ASN A 62 -22.16 24.62 47.91
C ASN A 62 -21.22 23.83 46.97
N LEU A 63 -21.66 23.49 45.76
CA LEU A 63 -20.80 22.86 44.77
C LEU A 63 -19.86 23.88 44.13
N ALA A 64 -18.56 23.65 44.28
CA ALA A 64 -17.51 24.51 43.72
C ALA A 64 -17.51 24.56 42.18
N GLN A 65 -18.06 23.55 41.50
CA GLN A 65 -18.12 23.46 40.04
C GLN A 65 -19.47 22.92 39.56
N SER A 66 -19.84 23.26 38.33
CA SER A 66 -21.06 22.73 37.71
C SER A 66 -21.01 21.21 37.54
N LEU A 67 -22.16 20.54 37.66
CA LEU A 67 -22.25 19.10 37.43
C LEU A 67 -21.84 18.74 36.00
N SER A 68 -20.98 17.74 35.85
CA SER A 68 -20.64 17.20 34.54
C SER A 68 -21.74 16.26 34.05
N LEU A 69 -22.42 16.65 32.97
CA LEU A 69 -23.44 15.83 32.30
C LEU A 69 -22.86 14.97 31.16
N THR A 70 -21.54 14.82 31.11
CA THR A 70 -20.86 14.10 30.03
C THR A 70 -21.44 12.70 29.81
N GLY A 71 -21.75 11.94 30.87
CA GLY A 71 -22.35 10.60 30.78
C GLY A 71 -23.89 10.55 30.64
N SER A 72 -24.56 11.71 30.65
CA SER A 72 -26.03 11.74 30.60
C SER A 72 -26.55 11.54 29.18
N THR A 73 -27.50 10.60 29.02
CA THR A 73 -28.19 10.36 27.74
C THR A 73 -29.19 11.46 27.38
N LEU A 74 -29.57 12.31 28.34
CA LEU A 74 -30.51 13.43 28.18
C LEU A 74 -29.81 14.79 28.13
N ARG A 75 -28.48 14.81 27.98
CA ARG A 75 -27.70 16.05 27.90
C ARG A 75 -28.18 16.89 26.71
N ALA A 76 -28.57 18.13 27.00
CA ALA A 76 -29.03 19.07 25.98
C ALA A 76 -27.94 19.33 24.90
N PRO A 77 -28.33 19.51 23.63
CA PRO A 77 -27.40 19.95 22.60
C PRO A 77 -26.95 21.40 22.82
N HIS A 78 -25.76 21.71 22.33
CA HIS A 78 -25.31 23.10 22.26
C HIS A 78 -26.19 23.88 21.28
N GLY A 79 -26.46 25.17 21.57
CA GLY A 79 -27.36 26.01 20.78
C GLY A 79 -26.95 26.12 19.30
N CYS A 80 -25.64 26.21 19.03
CA CYS A 80 -25.12 26.19 17.66
C CYS A 80 -25.55 24.91 16.91
N HIS A 81 -25.40 23.74 17.53
CA HIS A 81 -25.78 22.47 16.88
C HIS A 81 -27.30 22.33 16.72
N ALA A 82 -28.09 22.83 17.68
CA ALA A 82 -29.54 22.85 17.55
C ALA A 82 -30.00 23.72 16.36
N GLN A 83 -29.38 24.88 16.16
CA GLN A 83 -29.63 25.73 15.01
C GLN A 83 -29.13 25.11 13.70
N TYR A 84 -27.97 24.44 13.70
CA TYR A 84 -27.47 23.67 12.55
C TYR A 84 -28.48 22.59 12.12
N MET A 85 -29.00 21.82 13.08
CA MET A 85 -30.04 20.82 12.85
C MET A 85 -31.31 21.43 12.24
N GLY A 86 -31.77 22.57 12.77
CA GLY A 86 -32.89 23.32 12.22
C GLY A 86 -32.66 23.79 10.79
N ASN A 87 -31.47 24.33 10.48
CA ASN A 87 -31.10 24.76 9.12
C ASN A 87 -31.03 23.59 8.13
N MET A 88 -30.72 22.38 8.60
CA MET A 88 -30.65 21.16 7.79
C MET A 88 -32.02 20.49 7.61
N GLY A 89 -33.05 20.93 8.34
CA GLY A 89 -34.38 20.28 8.35
C GLY A 89 -34.44 18.98 9.17
N SER A 90 -33.43 18.73 10.03
CA SER A 90 -33.36 17.57 10.91
C SER A 90 -33.86 17.95 12.31
N ILE A 91 -35.07 17.53 12.68
CA ILE A 91 -35.69 17.88 13.98
C ILE A 91 -35.21 16.95 15.09
N ALA A 92 -35.06 15.66 14.78
CA ALA A 92 -34.54 14.67 15.72
C ALA A 92 -33.30 13.98 15.14
N SER A 93 -32.39 13.55 16.01
CA SER A 93 -31.21 12.80 15.61
C SER A 93 -30.88 11.67 16.57
N LEU A 94 -30.38 10.56 16.01
CA LEU A 94 -29.73 9.48 16.74
C LEU A 94 -28.36 9.28 16.12
N VAL A 95 -27.32 9.48 16.91
CA VAL A 95 -25.93 9.42 16.46
C VAL A 95 -25.22 8.32 17.21
N MET A 96 -24.50 7.48 16.49
CA MET A 96 -23.76 6.37 17.06
C MET A 96 -22.31 6.39 16.56
N ALA A 97 -21.37 6.25 17.48
CA ALA A 97 -19.94 6.27 17.19
C ALA A 97 -19.49 4.91 16.62
N VAL A 98 -18.70 4.95 15.55
CA VAL A 98 -17.98 3.79 15.02
C VAL A 98 -16.54 3.90 15.47
N ILE A 99 -16.14 3.01 16.36
CA ILE A 99 -14.82 3.01 16.99
C ILE A 99 -14.05 1.82 16.45
N ILE A 100 -12.81 2.06 16.05
CA ILE A 100 -11.83 1.01 15.74
C ILE A 100 -10.71 1.05 16.78
N TYR A 101 -9.94 -0.03 16.83
CA TYR A 101 -8.79 -0.16 17.71
C TYR A 101 -7.55 -0.16 16.85
N ASP A 102 -6.77 0.91 16.95
CA ASP A 102 -5.51 1.03 16.24
C ASP A 102 -4.37 0.48 17.12
N GLY A 103 -3.43 -0.22 16.52
CA GLY A 103 -2.26 -0.74 17.21
C GLY A 103 -1.18 0.33 17.22
N GLU A 104 -1.09 1.14 18.29
CA GLU A 104 -0.04 2.13 18.43
C GLU A 104 1.10 1.59 19.30
N VAL A 105 2.32 1.99 18.96
CA VAL A 105 3.50 1.72 19.78
C VAL A 105 3.84 2.99 20.51
N ASP A 106 3.86 2.97 21.85
CA ASP A 106 4.27 4.14 22.62
C ASP A 106 5.75 4.48 22.38
N ALA A 107 6.17 5.67 22.80
CA ALA A 107 7.58 6.11 22.71
C ALA A 107 8.57 5.18 23.45
N ASN A 108 8.07 4.24 24.26
CA ASN A 108 8.86 3.25 25.00
C ASN A 108 8.78 1.84 24.35
N GLY A 109 8.24 1.71 23.14
CA GLY A 109 8.16 0.44 22.42
C GLY A 109 7.03 -0.49 22.87
N ARG A 110 6.08 -0.03 23.69
CA ARG A 110 4.94 -0.83 24.15
C ARG A 110 3.77 -0.66 23.20
N ALA A 111 3.35 -1.77 22.60
CA ALA A 111 2.11 -1.82 21.86
C ALA A 111 0.91 -1.60 22.81
N TYR A 112 0.09 -0.59 22.53
CA TYR A 112 -1.21 -0.40 23.15
C TYR A 112 -2.27 -0.17 22.08
N GLN A 113 -3.49 -0.64 22.35
CA GLN A 113 -4.60 -0.37 21.45
C GLN A 113 -5.19 1.01 21.75
N ALA A 114 -4.94 1.96 20.87
CA ALA A 114 -5.58 3.26 20.91
C ALA A 114 -7.01 3.14 20.35
N MET A 115 -8.00 3.63 21.09
CA MET A 115 -9.35 3.76 20.53
C MET A 115 -9.40 4.97 19.59
N LYS A 116 -9.79 4.74 18.34
CA LYS A 116 -9.92 5.78 17.33
C LYS A 116 -11.36 5.88 16.86
N LEU A 117 -11.91 7.11 16.81
CA LEU A 117 -13.22 7.37 16.22
C LEU A 117 -13.09 7.36 14.69
N TRP A 118 -13.35 6.21 14.08
CA TRP A 118 -13.26 6.06 12.63
C TRP A 118 -14.36 6.83 11.89
N GLY A 119 -15.57 6.82 12.44
CA GLY A 119 -16.73 7.43 11.82
C GLY A 119 -17.95 7.45 12.73
N MET A 120 -19.08 7.80 12.15
CA MET A 120 -20.36 7.88 12.85
C MET A 120 -21.47 7.37 11.96
N VAL A 121 -22.45 6.68 12.55
CA VAL A 121 -23.74 6.43 11.93
C VAL A 121 -24.71 7.47 12.46
N VAL A 122 -25.19 8.32 11.56
CA VAL A 122 -26.07 9.45 11.88
C VAL A 122 -27.44 9.19 11.29
N CYS A 123 -28.45 9.09 12.15
CA CYS A 123 -29.84 8.98 11.75
C CYS A 123 -30.53 10.32 11.96
N HIS A 124 -31.13 10.86 10.90
CA HIS A 124 -31.92 12.09 10.94
C HIS A 124 -33.41 11.79 10.85
N HIS A 125 -34.22 12.67 11.46
CA HIS A 125 -35.66 12.63 11.31
C HIS A 125 -36.23 14.04 11.16
N THR A 126 -37.14 14.21 10.20
CA THR A 126 -37.84 15.47 9.94
C THR A 126 -38.88 15.85 11.00
N SER A 127 -39.10 15.01 12.02
CA SER A 127 -40.08 15.21 13.09
C SER A 127 -39.48 14.76 14.42
N ALA A 128 -40.02 15.28 15.52
CA ALA A 128 -39.59 14.85 16.85
C ALA A 128 -39.74 13.33 17.01
N ARG A 129 -38.71 12.68 17.53
CA ARG A 129 -38.72 11.23 17.75
C ARG A 129 -37.85 10.83 18.93
N ALA A 130 -38.46 10.14 19.89
CA ALA A 130 -37.76 9.49 20.98
C ALA A 130 -37.53 8.01 20.65
N VAL A 131 -36.32 7.52 20.92
CA VAL A 131 -35.93 6.12 20.73
C VAL A 131 -35.78 5.45 22.11
N PRO A 132 -36.56 4.40 22.42
CA PRO A 132 -36.49 3.69 23.70
C PRO A 132 -35.08 3.16 23.99
N PHE A 133 -34.71 3.11 25.27
CA PHE A 133 -33.40 2.64 25.71
C PHE A 133 -33.03 1.23 25.18
N PRO A 134 -33.93 0.21 25.19
CA PRO A 134 -33.57 -1.11 24.69
C PRO A 134 -33.10 -1.09 23.23
N LEU A 135 -33.75 -0.29 22.39
CA LEU A 135 -33.35 -0.15 20.98
C LEU A 135 -32.02 0.58 20.84
N ARG A 136 -31.78 1.64 21.63
CA ARG A 136 -30.49 2.33 21.65
C ARG A 136 -29.34 1.42 22.09
N SER A 137 -29.58 0.56 23.08
CA SER A 137 -28.60 -0.42 23.56
C SER A 137 -28.31 -1.49 22.50
N ALA A 138 -29.33 -1.98 21.80
CA ALA A 138 -29.15 -2.90 20.68
C ALA A 138 -28.35 -2.27 19.53
N CYS A 139 -28.64 -1.00 19.20
CA CYS A 139 -27.87 -0.26 18.20
C CYS A 139 -26.41 -0.03 18.62
N GLU A 140 -26.15 0.25 19.90
CA GLU A 140 -24.78 0.35 20.42
C GLU A 140 -24.01 -0.95 20.21
N PHE A 141 -24.63 -2.10 20.54
CA PHE A 141 -24.02 -3.41 20.31
C PHE A 141 -23.74 -3.66 18.82
N LEU A 142 -24.68 -3.32 17.94
CA LEU A 142 -24.50 -3.43 16.50
C LEU A 142 -23.30 -2.60 16.00
N MET A 143 -23.10 -1.39 16.54
CA MET A 143 -21.94 -0.55 16.18
C MET A 143 -20.62 -1.11 16.68
N GLN A 144 -20.61 -1.82 17.82
CA GLN A 144 -19.42 -2.51 18.30
C GLN A 144 -19.03 -3.66 17.36
N VAL A 145 -20.00 -4.48 16.94
CA VAL A 145 -19.78 -5.55 15.95
C VAL A 145 -19.33 -4.97 14.61
N PHE A 146 -19.96 -3.89 14.16
CA PHE A 146 -19.56 -3.19 12.93
C PHE A 146 -18.13 -2.66 12.99
N GLY A 147 -17.74 -2.02 14.10
CA GLY A 147 -16.37 -1.53 14.31
C GLY A 147 -15.34 -2.67 14.31
N LEU A 148 -15.69 -3.84 14.86
CA LEU A 148 -14.82 -5.01 14.86
C LEU A 148 -14.61 -5.57 13.45
N GLN A 149 -15.69 -5.73 12.66
CA GLN A 149 -15.60 -6.18 11.28
C GLN A 149 -14.79 -5.18 10.44
N LEU A 150 -15.05 -3.89 10.61
CA LEU A 150 -14.32 -2.84 9.90
C LEU A 150 -12.83 -2.89 10.21
N ASN A 151 -12.45 -3.09 11.47
CA ASN A 151 -11.05 -3.21 11.86
C ASN A 151 -10.38 -4.42 11.19
N MET A 152 -11.09 -5.55 11.11
CA MET A 152 -10.59 -6.74 10.40
C MET A 152 -10.39 -6.48 8.91
N GLU A 153 -11.36 -5.86 8.23
CA GLU A 153 -11.24 -5.53 6.79
C GLU A 153 -10.09 -4.56 6.51
N VAL A 154 -9.93 -3.52 7.34
CA VAL A 154 -8.83 -2.55 7.21
C VAL A 154 -7.49 -3.25 7.42
N ALA A 155 -7.35 -4.06 8.47
CA ALA A 155 -6.12 -4.81 8.74
C ALA A 155 -5.80 -5.82 7.63
N MET A 156 -6.81 -6.53 7.10
CA MET A 156 -6.64 -7.45 5.98
C MET A 156 -6.20 -6.73 4.70
N ALA A 157 -6.81 -5.59 4.39
CA ALA A 157 -6.42 -4.79 3.24
C ALA A 157 -4.99 -4.25 3.35
N ALA A 158 -4.58 -3.83 4.55
CA ALA A 158 -3.21 -3.42 4.84
C ALA A 158 -2.23 -4.60 4.66
N HIS A 159 -2.56 -5.77 5.21
CA HIS A 159 -1.71 -6.96 5.12
C HIS A 159 -1.56 -7.49 3.68
N VAL A 160 -2.63 -7.47 2.88
CA VAL A 160 -2.58 -7.85 1.45
C VAL A 160 -1.66 -6.87 0.69
N ARG A 161 -1.75 -5.58 0.99
CA ARG A 161 -0.93 -4.53 0.37
C ARG A 161 0.55 -4.70 0.73
N GLU A 162 0.87 -4.90 2.00
CA GLU A 162 2.24 -5.12 2.48
C GLU A 162 2.87 -6.37 1.86
N ASN A 163 2.14 -7.50 1.84
CA ASN A 163 2.61 -8.71 1.18
C ASN A 163 2.83 -8.53 -0.32
N HIS A 164 1.97 -7.76 -0.99
CA HIS A 164 2.15 -7.46 -2.41
C HIS A 164 3.43 -6.65 -2.63
N ILE A 165 3.64 -5.59 -1.86
CA ILE A 165 4.86 -4.76 -1.89
C ILE A 165 6.09 -5.63 -1.65
N LEU A 166 6.13 -6.43 -0.58
CA LEU A 166 7.27 -7.29 -0.25
C LEU A 166 7.59 -8.31 -1.35
N ARG A 167 6.55 -8.93 -1.94
CA ARG A 167 6.72 -9.87 -3.07
C ARG A 167 7.27 -9.16 -4.30
N THR A 168 6.71 -8.01 -4.67
CA THR A 168 7.19 -7.23 -5.81
C THR A 168 8.62 -6.77 -5.57
N GLN A 169 8.97 -6.26 -4.38
CA GLN A 169 10.35 -5.91 -4.02
C GLN A 169 11.29 -7.10 -4.16
N THR A 170 10.93 -8.27 -3.62
CA THR A 170 11.77 -9.48 -3.70
C THR A 170 12.05 -9.85 -5.16
N ILE A 171 11.03 -9.80 -6.03
CA ILE A 171 11.19 -10.12 -7.45
C ILE A 171 12.05 -9.06 -8.16
N LEU A 172 11.81 -7.77 -7.89
CA LEU A 172 12.62 -6.70 -8.47
C LEU A 172 14.09 -6.81 -8.01
N CYS A 173 14.34 -7.17 -6.75
CA CYS A 173 15.69 -7.40 -6.24
C CYS A 173 16.37 -8.59 -6.92
N ASP A 174 15.67 -9.72 -7.13
CA ASP A 174 16.22 -10.86 -7.89
C ASP A 174 16.50 -10.48 -9.36
N MET A 175 15.60 -9.71 -10.00
CA MET A 175 15.83 -9.18 -11.35
C MET A 175 17.07 -8.27 -11.42
N PHE A 176 17.31 -7.48 -10.36
CA PHE A 176 18.49 -6.63 -10.25
C PHE A 176 19.79 -7.40 -10.05
N LEU A 177 19.81 -8.42 -9.19
CA LEU A 177 20.98 -9.28 -8.99
C LEU A 177 21.40 -10.03 -10.28
N ARG A 178 20.47 -10.17 -11.23
CA ARG A 178 20.71 -10.72 -12.57
C ARG A 178 21.20 -9.69 -13.60
N ASP A 179 21.63 -8.52 -13.15
CA ASP A 179 22.40 -7.52 -13.92
C ASP A 179 21.65 -6.86 -15.09
N ALA A 180 20.31 -6.84 -15.05
CA ALA A 180 19.48 -6.22 -16.07
C ALA A 180 18.67 -5.05 -15.50
N LEU A 181 19.29 -3.86 -15.45
CA LEU A 181 18.60 -2.59 -15.15
C LEU A 181 17.36 -2.36 -16.02
N VAL A 182 17.41 -2.83 -17.28
CA VAL A 182 16.25 -2.81 -18.19
C VAL A 182 15.19 -3.82 -17.78
N GLY A 183 15.56 -4.93 -17.14
CA GLY A 183 14.64 -5.97 -16.69
C GLY A 183 13.55 -5.41 -15.78
N VAL A 184 13.91 -4.48 -14.90
CA VAL A 184 13.00 -3.84 -13.95
C VAL A 184 11.96 -2.94 -14.63
N VAL A 185 12.22 -2.50 -15.86
CA VAL A 185 11.28 -1.72 -16.68
C VAL A 185 10.61 -2.60 -17.75
N SER A 186 11.26 -3.66 -18.23
CA SER A 186 10.80 -4.42 -19.40
C SER A 186 10.12 -5.76 -19.07
N GLN A 187 10.29 -6.29 -17.86
CA GLN A 187 9.75 -7.59 -17.46
C GLN A 187 8.56 -7.41 -16.51
N SER A 188 7.74 -8.46 -16.35
CA SER A 188 6.64 -8.48 -15.41
C SER A 188 7.01 -9.38 -14.22
N PRO A 189 6.84 -8.94 -12.96
CA PRO A 189 6.41 -7.61 -12.53
C PRO A 189 7.47 -6.51 -12.78
N ASN A 190 7.03 -5.28 -13.03
CA ASN A 190 7.90 -4.10 -13.23
C ASN A 190 7.74 -3.08 -12.09
N VAL A 191 8.46 -1.95 -12.18
CA VAL A 191 8.39 -0.84 -11.20
C VAL A 191 7.00 -0.24 -10.98
N MET A 192 6.09 -0.33 -11.95
CA MET A 192 4.70 0.11 -11.77
C MET A 192 3.87 -0.85 -10.92
N ASP A 193 4.30 -2.11 -10.77
CA ASP A 193 3.63 -3.08 -9.90
C ASP A 193 4.06 -2.92 -8.43
N LEU A 194 5.04 -2.07 -8.15
CA LEU A 194 5.52 -1.80 -6.79
C LEU A 194 4.61 -0.83 -6.04
N VAL A 195 4.13 0.20 -6.73
CA VAL A 195 3.30 1.27 -6.18
C VAL A 195 2.17 1.59 -7.15
N LYS A 196 1.02 2.07 -6.66
CA LYS A 196 -0.06 2.46 -7.56
C LYS A 196 0.35 3.72 -8.32
N CYS A 197 0.61 3.60 -9.61
CA CYS A 197 0.97 4.72 -10.49
C CYS A 197 0.40 4.53 -11.89
N ASP A 198 0.24 5.65 -12.61
CA ASP A 198 -0.23 5.65 -14.00
C ASP A 198 0.93 5.48 -15.00
N GLY A 199 2.15 5.81 -14.57
CA GLY A 199 3.36 5.56 -15.34
C GLY A 199 4.63 5.61 -14.49
N ALA A 200 5.72 5.12 -15.07
CA ALA A 200 7.06 5.15 -14.47
C ALA A 200 8.13 5.38 -15.55
N ALA A 201 9.26 5.97 -15.15
CA ALA A 201 10.39 6.16 -16.05
C ALA A 201 11.73 5.93 -15.35
N LEU A 202 12.65 5.23 -16.03
CA LEU A 202 14.06 5.15 -15.63
C LEU A 202 14.86 6.14 -16.47
N TYR A 203 15.63 7.00 -15.81
CA TYR A 203 16.61 7.87 -16.45
C TYR A 203 18.00 7.41 -16.05
N TYR A 204 18.73 6.84 -17.01
CA TYR A 204 20.09 6.31 -16.79
C TYR A 204 20.99 6.63 -17.97
N GLY A 205 22.16 7.24 -17.70
CA GLY A 205 23.15 7.52 -18.75
C GLY A 205 22.63 8.40 -19.89
N LYS A 206 21.76 9.38 -19.59
CA LYS A 206 21.04 10.25 -20.56
C LYS A 206 20.08 9.51 -21.50
N LYS A 207 19.72 8.26 -21.20
CA LYS A 207 18.65 7.53 -21.88
C LYS A 207 17.44 7.43 -20.94
N CYS A 208 16.25 7.49 -21.53
CA CYS A 208 14.98 7.31 -20.84
C CYS A 208 14.36 5.97 -21.25
N TRP A 209 13.81 5.24 -20.27
CA TRP A 209 12.92 4.12 -20.52
C TRP A 209 11.58 4.44 -19.86
N LEU A 210 10.51 4.42 -20.65
CA LEU A 210 9.18 4.92 -20.26
C LEU A 210 8.18 3.77 -20.19
N LEU A 211 7.30 3.80 -19.19
CA LEU A 211 6.21 2.85 -19.00
C LEU A 211 4.92 3.57 -18.63
N GLY A 212 3.81 3.19 -19.26
CA GLY A 212 2.49 3.77 -18.97
C GLY A 212 2.39 5.24 -19.38
N VAL A 213 1.73 6.04 -18.55
CA VAL A 213 1.51 7.47 -18.77
C VAL A 213 2.67 8.27 -18.18
N THR A 214 3.57 8.74 -19.03
CA THR A 214 4.76 9.51 -18.61
C THR A 214 4.88 10.81 -19.40
N PRO A 215 5.65 11.81 -18.89
CA PRO A 215 6.08 12.92 -19.73
C PRO A 215 6.99 12.44 -20.88
N THR A 216 7.24 13.33 -21.84
CA THR A 216 8.19 13.08 -22.92
C THR A 216 9.63 12.99 -22.39
N GLU A 217 10.55 12.36 -23.15
CA GLU A 217 11.96 12.24 -22.75
C GLU A 217 12.61 13.60 -22.44
N ILE A 218 12.25 14.64 -23.21
CA ILE A 218 12.73 16.02 -23.01
C ILE A 218 12.21 16.58 -21.69
N GLN A 219 10.94 16.37 -21.38
CA GLN A 219 10.34 16.82 -20.11
C GLN A 219 10.91 16.06 -18.91
N ILE A 220 11.21 14.76 -19.05
CA ILE A 220 11.84 13.98 -17.97
C ILE A 220 13.25 14.47 -17.69
N ALA A 221 14.02 14.80 -18.73
CA ALA A 221 15.34 15.41 -18.56
C ALA A 221 15.25 16.77 -17.84
N ASP A 222 14.28 17.61 -18.20
CA ASP A 222 14.02 18.90 -17.54
C ASP A 222 13.62 18.73 -16.06
N ILE A 223 12.77 17.74 -15.75
CA ILE A 223 12.41 17.40 -14.36
C ILE A 223 13.64 16.91 -13.58
N ALA A 224 14.49 16.08 -14.19
CA ALA A 224 15.72 15.58 -13.57
C ALA A 224 16.69 16.73 -13.27
N ASP A 225 16.87 17.67 -14.19
CA ASP A 225 17.71 18.85 -13.99
C ASP A 225 17.16 19.76 -12.89
N TRP A 226 15.83 19.99 -12.87
CA TRP A 226 15.17 20.76 -11.81
C TRP A 226 15.39 20.15 -10.41
N LEU A 227 15.26 18.83 -10.29
CA LEU A 227 15.52 18.11 -9.03
C LEU A 227 16.98 18.21 -8.59
N LEU A 228 17.92 18.19 -9.53
CA LEU A 228 19.34 18.39 -9.24
C LEU A 228 19.63 19.82 -8.78
N GLU A 229 18.92 20.83 -9.24
CA GLU A 229 19.16 22.21 -8.80
C GLU A 229 18.56 22.50 -7.42
N HIS A 230 17.34 22.05 -7.15
CA HIS A 230 16.56 22.46 -5.97
C HIS A 230 16.61 21.45 -4.83
N TYR A 231 16.93 20.18 -5.10
CA TYR A 231 16.80 19.07 -4.17
C TYR A 231 18.08 18.22 -4.03
N MET A 232 19.26 18.83 -4.22
CA MET A 232 20.59 18.20 -4.21
C MET A 232 20.82 17.17 -3.09
N ASP A 233 20.48 17.56 -1.86
CA ASP A 233 20.77 16.83 -0.61
C ASP A 233 19.67 15.84 -0.22
N SER A 234 18.55 15.82 -0.94
CA SER A 234 17.45 14.90 -0.67
C SER A 234 17.65 13.55 -1.38
N THR A 235 17.14 12.47 -0.77
CA THR A 235 17.10 11.15 -1.38
C THR A 235 16.06 11.05 -2.51
N GLY A 236 15.11 11.97 -2.57
CA GLY A 236 14.04 11.98 -3.56
C GLY A 236 12.99 13.03 -3.21
N LEU A 237 11.99 13.16 -4.07
CA LEU A 237 10.84 14.03 -3.90
C LEU A 237 9.56 13.22 -4.08
N PHE A 238 8.62 13.40 -3.14
CA PHE A 238 7.24 12.92 -3.26
C PHE A 238 6.33 14.13 -3.22
N THR A 239 5.53 14.30 -4.27
CA THR A 239 4.52 15.37 -4.36
C THR A 239 3.28 14.86 -5.07
N ASP A 240 2.12 15.34 -4.63
CA ASP A 240 0.82 15.15 -5.29
C ASP A 240 0.53 16.26 -6.32
N SER A 241 1.33 17.33 -6.34
CA SER A 241 1.26 18.43 -7.31
C SER A 241 2.65 18.97 -7.63
N LEU A 242 3.11 18.73 -8.86
CA LEU A 242 4.32 19.35 -9.39
C LEU A 242 4.24 20.88 -9.43
N ALA A 243 3.03 21.43 -9.64
CA ALA A 243 2.82 22.88 -9.64
C ALA A 243 3.04 23.47 -8.24
N ASP A 244 2.49 22.84 -7.20
CA ASP A 244 2.63 23.31 -5.81
C ASP A 244 4.05 23.05 -5.25
N ALA A 245 4.74 22.03 -5.77
CA ALA A 245 6.15 21.78 -5.49
C ALA A 245 7.10 22.82 -6.14
N GLY A 246 6.58 23.68 -7.01
CA GLY A 246 7.36 24.76 -7.63
C GLY A 246 8.08 24.39 -8.93
N TYR A 247 7.70 23.29 -9.59
CA TYR A 247 8.27 22.94 -10.89
C TYR A 247 7.74 23.88 -11.99
N PRO A 248 8.60 24.67 -12.67
CA PRO A 248 8.16 25.68 -13.64
C PRO A 248 7.44 25.10 -14.86
N GLY A 249 7.81 23.89 -15.28
CA GLY A 249 7.23 23.21 -16.45
C GLY A 249 5.89 22.52 -16.19
N ALA A 250 5.35 22.57 -14.96
CA ALA A 250 4.17 21.78 -14.56
C ALA A 250 2.94 22.02 -15.45
N ALA A 251 2.70 23.26 -15.87
CA ALA A 251 1.58 23.59 -16.75
C ALA A 251 1.66 22.92 -18.13
N SER A 252 2.85 22.57 -18.60
CA SER A 252 3.08 21.92 -19.90
C SER A 252 2.84 20.40 -19.88
N LEU A 253 2.84 19.79 -18.69
CA LEU A 253 2.60 18.36 -18.50
C LEU A 253 1.11 18.00 -18.62
N GLY A 254 0.22 18.98 -18.41
CA GLY A 254 -1.23 18.81 -18.48
C GLY A 254 -1.80 17.86 -17.43
N ASP A 255 -3.01 17.34 -17.68
CA ASP A 255 -3.71 16.43 -16.77
C ASP A 255 -3.11 15.01 -16.74
N GLY A 256 -2.20 14.69 -17.66
CA GLY A 256 -1.56 13.38 -17.75
C GLY A 256 -0.59 13.09 -16.60
N VAL A 257 0.06 14.12 -16.04
CA VAL A 257 1.06 13.97 -14.97
C VAL A 257 0.96 15.15 -13.98
N CYS A 258 0.58 14.86 -12.74
CA CYS A 258 0.47 15.84 -11.67
C CYS A 258 1.31 15.44 -10.44
N GLY A 259 1.22 14.16 -10.05
CA GLY A 259 1.98 13.61 -8.94
C GLY A 259 3.30 13.03 -9.41
N LEU A 260 4.34 13.19 -8.59
CA LEU A 260 5.68 12.67 -8.83
C LEU A 260 6.23 12.03 -7.55
N ALA A 261 6.76 10.82 -7.68
CA ALA A 261 7.65 10.21 -6.71
C ALA A 261 8.99 9.92 -7.39
N THR A 262 10.10 10.25 -6.73
CA THR A 262 11.44 10.06 -7.30
C THR A 262 12.36 9.30 -6.36
N ALA A 263 13.14 8.38 -6.92
CA ALA A 263 14.21 7.69 -6.24
C ALA A 263 15.54 7.98 -6.95
N LYS A 264 16.41 8.72 -6.27
CA LYS A 264 17.74 9.06 -6.80
C LYS A 264 18.70 7.88 -6.64
N ILE A 265 19.13 7.29 -7.74
CA ILE A 265 20.07 6.17 -7.72
C ILE A 265 21.49 6.72 -7.58
N THR A 266 21.92 7.54 -8.53
CA THR A 266 23.20 8.25 -8.49
C THR A 266 22.98 9.76 -8.53
N SER A 267 24.04 10.56 -8.59
CA SER A 267 23.90 12.01 -8.84
C SER A 267 23.33 12.36 -10.21
N LYS A 268 23.22 11.39 -11.14
CA LYS A 268 22.76 11.61 -12.51
C LYS A 268 21.63 10.69 -12.95
N ASP A 269 21.46 9.56 -12.26
CA ASP A 269 20.49 8.53 -12.61
C ASP A 269 19.36 8.49 -11.58
N SER A 270 18.12 8.40 -12.05
CA SER A 270 16.93 8.49 -11.21
C SER A 270 15.80 7.65 -11.77
N LEU A 271 14.98 7.13 -10.85
CA LEU A 271 13.74 6.43 -11.15
C LEU A 271 12.56 7.33 -10.77
N PHE A 272 11.56 7.37 -11.63
CA PHE A 272 10.39 8.24 -11.50
C PHE A 272 9.11 7.42 -11.56
N TRP A 273 8.16 7.77 -10.70
CA TRP A 273 6.77 7.32 -10.78
C TRP A 273 5.85 8.52 -10.91
N PHE A 274 4.86 8.40 -11.79
CA PHE A 274 3.94 9.46 -12.14
C PHE A 274 2.51 9.06 -11.83
N ARG A 275 1.72 10.03 -11.36
CA ARG A 275 0.27 9.91 -11.23
C ARG A 275 -0.40 11.02 -12.00
N SER A 276 -1.43 10.65 -12.76
CA SER A 276 -2.26 11.57 -13.51
C SER A 276 -3.13 12.41 -12.58
N HIS A 277 -3.68 13.49 -13.14
CA HIS A 277 -4.67 14.28 -12.45
C HIS A 277 -5.87 13.41 -12.10
N THR A 278 -6.18 13.29 -10.82
CA THR A 278 -7.46 12.74 -10.39
C THR A 278 -8.37 13.91 -10.12
N ALA A 279 -9.32 14.16 -11.03
CA ALA A 279 -10.36 15.16 -10.82
C ALA A 279 -11.22 14.73 -9.63
N LYS A 280 -10.84 15.16 -8.43
CA LYS A 280 -11.62 14.95 -7.22
C LYS A 280 -12.64 16.06 -7.14
N GLU A 281 -13.85 15.81 -7.63
CA GLU A 281 -15.01 16.67 -7.36
C GLU A 281 -15.41 16.49 -5.91
N ILE A 282 -14.89 17.36 -5.04
CA ILE A 282 -15.30 17.35 -3.64
C ILE A 282 -16.63 18.11 -3.58
N LYS A 283 -17.74 17.36 -3.45
CA LYS A 283 -19.05 17.93 -3.18
C LYS A 283 -19.06 18.44 -1.75
N ARG A 284 -18.76 19.72 -1.55
CA ARG A 284 -18.78 20.34 -0.23
C ARG A 284 -20.19 20.82 0.05
N ALA A 285 -20.71 20.49 1.22
CA ALA A 285 -21.88 21.20 1.71
C ALA A 285 -21.43 22.62 2.10
N GLY A 286 -22.11 23.69 1.67
CA GLY A 286 -21.90 25.05 2.16
C GLY A 286 -20.76 25.88 1.54
N THR A 287 -20.35 26.96 2.21
CA THR A 287 -19.37 27.97 1.75
C THR A 287 -17.91 27.50 1.85
N LYS A 288 -17.01 28.12 1.04
CA LYS A 288 -15.57 27.83 0.96
C LYS A 288 -14.91 27.73 2.34
N TYR A 289 -14.15 26.66 2.53
CA TYR A 289 -13.26 26.42 3.67
C TYR A 289 -12.02 27.31 3.59
N ASP A 290 -11.59 27.85 4.74
CA ASP A 290 -10.28 28.48 4.91
C ASP A 290 -9.43 27.58 5.83
N PRO A 291 -8.33 26.97 5.35
CA PRO A 291 -7.44 26.10 6.14
C PRO A 291 -6.86 26.72 7.41
N GLY A 292 -6.94 28.05 7.56
CA GLY A 292 -6.50 28.76 8.76
C GLY A 292 -7.51 28.83 9.90
N GLU A 293 -8.77 28.43 9.70
CA GLU A 293 -9.80 28.51 10.75
C GLU A 293 -9.62 27.42 11.81
N LYS A 294 -9.26 27.83 13.03
CA LYS A 294 -9.23 26.98 14.22
C LYS A 294 -10.54 27.09 15.00
N ASP A 295 -10.85 26.05 15.77
CA ASP A 295 -11.98 26.03 16.70
C ASP A 295 -11.83 27.14 17.75
N ASP A 296 -12.56 28.24 17.57
CA ASP A 296 -12.70 29.29 18.58
C ASP A 296 -13.95 28.97 19.41
N GLY A 297 -13.75 28.53 20.64
CA GLY A 297 -14.83 28.20 21.58
C GLY A 297 -15.78 29.37 21.86
N GLN A 298 -15.44 30.61 21.50
CA GLN A 298 -16.30 31.78 21.61
C GLN A 298 -17.10 32.10 20.33
N ARG A 299 -16.72 31.55 19.19
CA ARG A 299 -17.22 31.95 17.86
C ARG A 299 -17.88 30.78 17.11
N MET A 300 -18.88 30.15 17.75
CA MET A 300 -19.66 29.09 17.13
C MET A 300 -20.84 29.66 16.32
N HIS A 301 -20.65 29.92 15.03
CA HIS A 301 -21.74 30.27 14.12
C HIS A 301 -22.20 29.03 13.33
N PRO A 302 -23.47 28.62 13.44
CA PRO A 302 -23.96 27.48 12.67
C PRO A 302 -24.08 27.84 11.21
N ARG A 303 -23.76 26.87 10.35
CA ARG A 303 -23.89 26.97 8.90
C ARG A 303 -25.33 27.31 8.51
N SER A 304 -25.51 28.28 7.62
CA SER A 304 -26.81 28.75 7.14
C SER A 304 -27.29 28.06 5.86
N SER A 305 -26.41 27.39 5.11
CA SER A 305 -26.73 26.74 3.83
C SER A 305 -26.04 25.39 3.68
N PHE A 306 -26.81 24.39 3.24
CA PHE A 306 -26.34 23.06 2.85
C PHE A 306 -26.31 22.85 1.33
N LYS A 307 -26.49 23.91 0.55
CA LYS A 307 -26.41 23.82 -0.91
C LYS A 307 -25.04 23.31 -1.33
N VAL A 308 -25.04 22.41 -2.31
CA VAL A 308 -23.85 21.74 -2.82
C VAL A 308 -22.98 22.74 -3.55
N PHE A 309 -21.73 22.84 -3.12
CA PHE A 309 -20.68 23.50 -3.87
C PHE A 309 -19.64 22.46 -4.25
N SER A 310 -19.49 22.19 -5.55
CA SER A 310 -18.44 21.33 -6.07
C SER A 310 -17.15 22.13 -6.16
N GLU A 311 -16.16 21.81 -5.33
CA GLU A 311 -14.81 22.29 -5.52
C GLU A 311 -14.05 21.28 -6.38
N VAL A 312 -13.71 21.71 -7.60
CA VAL A 312 -12.83 20.94 -8.48
C VAL A 312 -11.41 21.29 -8.07
N VAL A 313 -10.77 20.41 -7.30
CA VAL A 313 -9.32 20.50 -7.07
C VAL A 313 -8.67 20.16 -8.41
N LYS A 314 -7.99 21.13 -9.02
CA LYS A 314 -7.28 20.96 -10.29
C LYS A 314 -5.79 20.69 -10.03
N LEU A 315 -5.15 19.97 -10.95
CA LEU A 315 -3.69 19.74 -10.96
C LEU A 315 -3.12 19.02 -9.73
N ARG A 316 -3.90 18.12 -9.11
CA ARG A 316 -3.44 17.22 -8.05
C ARG A 316 -3.71 15.76 -8.41
N SER A 317 -2.80 14.88 -8.01
CA SER A 317 -2.98 13.43 -8.05
C SER A 317 -3.51 12.88 -6.72
N LEU A 318 -3.69 11.56 -6.65
CA LEU A 318 -3.79 10.89 -5.36
C LEU A 318 -2.48 11.04 -4.57
N PRO A 319 -2.54 11.29 -3.25
CA PRO A 319 -1.37 11.41 -2.40
C PRO A 319 -0.64 10.07 -2.28
N TRP A 320 0.69 10.12 -2.18
CA TRP A 320 1.53 8.95 -1.95
C TRP A 320 1.40 8.49 -0.50
N GLU A 321 1.09 7.21 -0.29
CA GLU A 321 0.98 6.66 1.06
C GLU A 321 2.36 6.32 1.64
N ASP A 322 2.49 6.32 2.96
CA ASP A 322 3.76 6.01 3.66
C ASP A 322 4.35 4.66 3.24
N VAL A 323 3.51 3.63 3.11
CA VAL A 323 3.92 2.30 2.65
C VAL A 323 4.47 2.29 1.22
N GLU A 324 3.99 3.18 0.35
CA GLU A 324 4.48 3.33 -1.02
C GLU A 324 5.81 4.08 -1.03
N MET A 325 5.94 5.11 -0.19
CA MET A 325 7.18 5.87 -0.01
C MET A 325 8.30 4.98 0.56
N ASP A 326 8.00 4.17 1.58
CA ASP A 326 8.92 3.18 2.13
C ASP A 326 9.30 2.12 1.10
N ALA A 327 8.35 1.70 0.26
CA ALA A 327 8.62 0.74 -0.79
C ALA A 327 9.63 1.26 -1.81
N ILE A 328 9.47 2.52 -2.21
CA ILE A 328 10.36 3.25 -3.13
C ILE A 328 11.72 3.49 -2.50
N HIS A 329 11.77 3.94 -1.24
CA HIS A 329 13.02 4.15 -0.51
C HIS A 329 13.82 2.86 -0.32
N SER A 330 13.15 1.75 0.02
CA SER A 330 13.79 0.44 0.12
C SER A 330 14.42 0.03 -1.21
N LEU A 331 13.68 0.16 -2.32
CA LEU A 331 14.20 -0.10 -3.66
C LEU A 331 15.40 0.81 -3.98
N GLN A 332 15.32 2.09 -3.61
CA GLN A 332 16.40 3.05 -3.81
C GLN A 332 17.68 2.66 -3.07
N LEU A 333 17.58 2.24 -1.81
CA LEU A 333 18.73 1.82 -1.01
C LEU A 333 19.41 0.60 -1.62
N ILE A 334 18.62 -0.37 -2.08
CA ILE A 334 19.12 -1.57 -2.74
C ILE A 334 19.84 -1.21 -4.03
N LEU A 335 19.22 -0.35 -4.86
CA LEU A 335 19.83 0.18 -6.07
C LEU A 335 21.16 0.88 -5.78
N ARG A 336 21.20 1.78 -4.80
CA ARG A 336 22.43 2.52 -4.42
C ARG A 336 23.55 1.58 -3.97
N GLY A 337 23.24 0.57 -3.17
CA GLY A 337 24.23 -0.43 -2.74
C GLY A 337 24.87 -1.14 -3.93
N SER A 338 24.06 -1.67 -4.84
CA SER A 338 24.55 -2.39 -6.02
C SER A 338 25.37 -1.51 -6.96
N PHE A 339 25.02 -0.23 -7.14
CA PHE A 339 25.77 0.67 -8.02
C PHE A 339 27.12 1.10 -7.45
N GLN A 340 27.27 1.21 -6.13
CA GLN A 340 28.56 1.48 -5.49
C GLN A 340 29.53 0.30 -5.65
N ASP A 341 29.02 -0.93 -5.65
CA ASP A 341 29.81 -2.13 -5.90
C ASP A 341 30.25 -2.23 -7.38
N ILE A 342 29.41 -1.74 -8.31
CA ILE A 342 29.70 -1.73 -9.76
C ILE A 342 30.70 -0.63 -10.13
N ASP A 343 30.63 0.57 -9.55
CA ASP A 343 31.56 1.68 -9.86
C ASP A 343 33.01 1.42 -9.39
N ASN A 344 33.23 0.40 -8.55
CA ASN A 344 34.57 -0.09 -8.15
C ASN A 344 35.18 -1.12 -9.12
N CYS A 345 34.43 -1.60 -10.12
CA CYS A 345 34.90 -2.52 -11.15
C CYS A 345 34.81 -1.84 -12.52
N ASP A 346 35.73 -2.14 -13.45
CA ASP A 346 35.75 -1.63 -14.84
C ASP A 346 34.57 -2.16 -15.70
N THR A 347 33.36 -2.29 -15.15
CA THR A 347 32.17 -2.90 -15.74
C THR A 347 31.23 -1.91 -16.44
N LYS A 348 31.52 -0.60 -16.43
CA LYS A 348 30.76 0.42 -17.20
C LYS A 348 30.64 0.09 -18.70
N SER A 349 31.68 -0.55 -19.27
CA SER A 349 31.73 -1.00 -20.66
C SER A 349 30.80 -2.19 -20.93
N MET A 350 30.67 -3.11 -19.98
CA MET A 350 29.95 -4.37 -20.17
C MET A 350 28.43 -4.19 -20.12
N ILE A 351 27.95 -3.30 -19.24
CA ILE A 351 26.53 -2.94 -19.15
C ILE A 351 26.09 -2.16 -20.41
N HIS A 352 26.91 -1.23 -20.89
CA HIS A 352 26.64 -0.51 -22.15
C HIS A 352 26.59 -1.42 -23.38
N THR A 353 27.41 -2.47 -23.40
CA THR A 353 27.45 -3.45 -24.50
C THR A 353 26.22 -4.37 -24.43
N ARG A 354 25.88 -4.94 -23.27
CA ARG A 354 24.66 -5.76 -23.08
C ARG A 354 23.35 -4.97 -23.30
N LEU A 355 23.32 -3.69 -22.92
CA LEU A 355 22.19 -2.77 -23.15
C LEU A 355 21.91 -2.50 -24.64
N ASN A 356 22.96 -2.49 -25.47
CA ASN A 356 22.82 -2.30 -26.91
C ASN A 356 22.48 -3.63 -27.63
N ASP A 357 22.96 -4.77 -27.14
CA ASP A 357 22.62 -6.09 -27.69
C ASP A 357 21.14 -6.46 -27.49
N LEU A 358 20.50 -5.97 -26.42
CA LEU A 358 19.06 -6.17 -26.16
C LEU A 358 18.14 -5.44 -27.16
N LYS A 359 18.66 -4.61 -28.07
CA LYS A 359 17.88 -4.04 -29.18
C LYS A 359 17.77 -4.96 -30.40
N LEU A 360 18.49 -6.10 -30.44
CA LEU A 360 18.64 -6.87 -31.69
C LEU A 360 18.28 -8.36 -31.64
N GLN A 361 17.79 -8.91 -30.54
CA GLN A 361 17.37 -10.32 -30.54
C GLN A 361 16.01 -10.52 -29.88
N GLY A 362 15.08 -11.07 -30.67
CA GLY A 362 13.86 -11.69 -30.16
C GLY A 362 14.17 -12.84 -29.20
N PRO A 363 13.19 -13.28 -28.39
CA PRO A 363 13.45 -14.13 -27.24
C PRO A 363 13.91 -15.52 -27.66
N ASP A 364 15.11 -15.92 -27.21
CA ASP A 364 15.57 -17.30 -27.29
C ASP A 364 14.92 -18.09 -26.13
N GLU A 365 13.68 -18.53 -26.36
CA GLU A 365 12.81 -19.22 -25.38
C GLU A 365 13.49 -20.42 -24.71
N LEU A 366 14.45 -21.06 -25.39
CA LEU A 366 15.14 -22.24 -24.88
C LEU A 366 16.02 -21.93 -23.66
N SER A 367 16.70 -20.78 -23.66
CA SER A 367 17.58 -20.36 -22.56
C SER A 367 16.80 -19.95 -21.30
N ARG A 368 15.57 -19.45 -21.46
CA ARG A 368 14.68 -19.08 -20.35
C ARG A 368 14.15 -20.31 -19.62
N VAL A 369 13.72 -21.33 -20.36
CA VAL A 369 13.23 -22.59 -19.78
C VAL A 369 14.34 -23.30 -19.02
N THR A 370 15.56 -23.33 -19.56
CA THR A 370 16.71 -23.93 -18.88
C THR A 370 17.03 -23.20 -17.57
N ASN A 371 17.02 -21.87 -17.56
CA ASN A 371 17.31 -21.10 -16.34
C ASN A 371 16.21 -21.22 -15.26
N ASP A 372 14.94 -21.27 -15.65
CA ASP A 372 13.84 -21.48 -14.70
C ASP A 372 13.87 -22.90 -14.11
N MET A 373 14.22 -23.92 -14.91
CA MET A 373 14.42 -25.30 -14.43
C MET A 373 15.59 -25.41 -13.45
N VAL A 374 16.72 -24.77 -13.73
CA VAL A 374 17.88 -24.74 -12.81
C VAL A 374 17.50 -24.07 -11.48
N ARG A 375 16.75 -22.96 -11.50
CA ARG A 375 16.31 -22.28 -10.28
C ARG A 375 15.33 -23.11 -9.45
N LEU A 376 14.42 -23.86 -10.08
CA LEU A 376 13.53 -24.79 -9.39
C LEU A 376 14.30 -25.92 -8.70
N ILE A 377 15.38 -26.41 -9.33
CA ILE A 377 16.24 -27.45 -8.75
C ILE A 377 16.99 -26.90 -7.53
N GLU A 378 17.59 -25.72 -7.62
CA GLU A 378 18.42 -25.12 -6.56
C GLU A 378 17.64 -24.72 -5.30
N THR A 379 16.40 -24.24 -5.47
CA THR A 379 15.58 -23.72 -4.36
C THR A 379 14.70 -24.78 -3.69
N ALA A 380 14.68 -26.01 -4.21
CA ALA A 380 13.83 -27.06 -3.68
C ALA A 380 14.29 -27.55 -2.29
N THR A 381 13.32 -27.81 -1.41
CA THR A 381 13.60 -28.35 -0.06
C THR A 381 13.84 -29.86 -0.06
N ALA A 382 13.71 -30.53 -1.21
CA ALA A 382 13.97 -31.95 -1.40
C ALA A 382 15.25 -32.16 -2.23
N PRO A 383 15.95 -33.32 -2.10
CA PRO A 383 17.08 -33.66 -2.95
C PRO A 383 16.65 -33.82 -4.41
N ILE A 384 17.18 -33.00 -5.31
CA ILE A 384 16.91 -33.06 -6.76
C ILE A 384 18.23 -33.13 -7.52
N LEU A 385 18.27 -34.06 -8.48
CA LEU A 385 19.33 -34.18 -9.47
C LEU A 385 18.71 -34.27 -10.88
N ALA A 386 19.44 -33.78 -11.88
CA ALA A 386 19.07 -33.85 -13.29
C ALA A 386 20.23 -34.41 -14.11
N VAL A 387 19.90 -35.15 -15.18
CA VAL A 387 20.87 -35.74 -16.11
C VAL A 387 20.52 -35.39 -17.56
N ASP A 388 21.51 -35.41 -18.43
CA ASP A 388 21.31 -35.34 -19.87
C ASP A 388 20.88 -36.69 -20.49
N ALA A 389 20.65 -36.71 -21.81
CA ALA A 389 20.28 -37.90 -22.57
C ALA A 389 21.34 -39.02 -22.54
N HIS A 390 22.56 -38.72 -22.09
CA HIS A 390 23.66 -39.67 -21.96
C HIS A 390 23.88 -40.12 -20.50
N GLY A 391 23.07 -39.62 -19.55
CA GLY A 391 23.13 -39.97 -18.14
C GLY A 391 24.21 -39.22 -17.35
N PHE A 392 24.72 -38.09 -17.87
CA PHE A 392 25.64 -37.21 -17.16
C PHE A 392 24.88 -36.15 -16.37
N ILE A 393 25.36 -35.83 -15.17
CA ILE A 393 24.72 -34.85 -14.29
C ILE A 393 24.76 -33.45 -14.92
N THR A 394 23.58 -32.85 -15.02
CA THR A 394 23.34 -31.47 -15.49
C THR A 394 22.72 -30.57 -14.42
N GLY A 395 22.18 -31.15 -13.34
CA GLY A 395 21.66 -30.40 -12.20
C GLY A 395 21.88 -31.15 -10.89
N TRP A 396 22.30 -30.44 -9.85
CA TRP A 396 22.62 -31.00 -8.55
C TRP A 396 22.37 -29.95 -7.47
N ASN A 397 21.34 -30.14 -6.64
CA ASN A 397 21.01 -29.15 -5.63
C ASN A 397 21.73 -29.37 -4.29
N ASN A 398 21.69 -28.33 -3.44
CA ASN A 398 22.37 -28.36 -2.14
C ASN A 398 21.92 -29.53 -1.25
N LYS A 399 20.69 -30.02 -1.39
CA LYS A 399 20.18 -31.15 -0.60
C LYS A 399 20.78 -32.50 -1.02
N VAL A 400 21.01 -32.73 -2.31
CA VAL A 400 21.78 -33.91 -2.75
C VAL A 400 23.25 -33.78 -2.37
N ALA A 401 23.81 -32.57 -2.45
CA ALA A 401 25.17 -32.30 -2.01
C ALA A 401 25.38 -32.62 -0.52
N ASP A 402 24.44 -32.19 0.34
CA ASP A 402 24.45 -32.52 1.77
C ASP A 402 24.36 -34.03 2.05
N LEU A 403 23.62 -34.78 1.21
CA LEU A 403 23.42 -36.23 1.38
C LEU A 403 24.61 -37.07 0.89
N THR A 404 25.22 -36.65 -0.21
CA THR A 404 26.29 -37.40 -0.89
C THR A 404 27.69 -36.91 -0.52
N GLY A 405 27.83 -35.69 -0.01
CA GLY A 405 29.11 -35.03 0.23
C GLY A 405 29.78 -34.50 -1.04
N LEU A 406 29.11 -34.51 -2.21
CA LEU A 406 29.62 -33.97 -3.46
C LEU A 406 29.00 -32.62 -3.81
N SER A 407 29.83 -31.63 -4.10
CA SER A 407 29.37 -30.33 -4.59
C SER A 407 28.87 -30.41 -6.04
N LEU A 408 28.06 -29.43 -6.48
CA LEU A 408 27.57 -29.33 -7.86
C LEU A 408 28.72 -29.30 -8.88
N GLU A 409 29.78 -28.55 -8.60
CA GLU A 409 30.95 -28.43 -9.49
C GLU A 409 31.65 -29.78 -9.68
N GLU A 410 31.70 -30.61 -8.65
CA GLU A 410 32.32 -31.94 -8.70
C GLU A 410 31.39 -33.03 -9.25
N ALA A 411 30.07 -32.83 -9.16
CA ALA A 411 29.07 -33.77 -9.65
C ALA A 411 28.78 -33.55 -11.15
N THR A 412 28.84 -32.32 -11.63
CA THR A 412 28.53 -31.96 -13.02
C THR A 412 29.43 -32.71 -13.99
N GLY A 413 28.83 -33.36 -15.00
CA GLY A 413 29.57 -34.14 -15.99
C GLY A 413 29.99 -35.55 -15.56
N LYS A 414 29.73 -35.98 -14.31
CA LYS A 414 29.89 -37.38 -13.89
C LYS A 414 28.71 -38.23 -14.33
N SER A 415 28.94 -39.52 -14.59
CA SER A 415 27.87 -40.45 -14.95
C SER A 415 27.09 -40.92 -13.73
N LEU A 416 25.76 -40.72 -13.71
CA LEU A 416 24.91 -41.14 -12.60
C LEU A 416 25.02 -42.66 -12.33
N ALA A 417 24.92 -43.47 -13.38
CA ALA A 417 24.92 -44.93 -13.26
C ALA A 417 26.29 -45.51 -12.89
N LYS A 418 27.39 -44.94 -13.40
CA LYS A 418 28.73 -45.53 -13.25
C LYS A 418 29.50 -45.00 -12.05
N GLU A 419 29.31 -43.74 -11.68
CA GLU A 419 30.17 -43.05 -10.73
C GLU A 419 29.46 -42.68 -9.43
N LEU A 420 28.15 -42.44 -9.45
CA LEU A 420 27.42 -41.86 -8.32
C LEU A 420 26.47 -42.84 -7.61
N VAL A 421 26.23 -44.01 -8.18
CA VAL A 421 25.29 -45.02 -7.65
C VAL A 421 26.05 -46.28 -7.22
N LEU A 422 25.56 -46.98 -6.19
CA LEU A 422 26.13 -48.27 -5.75
C LEU A 422 25.84 -49.38 -6.77
N ASP A 423 26.71 -50.38 -6.85
CA ASP A 423 26.66 -51.45 -7.87
C ASP A 423 25.32 -52.19 -7.92
N LYS A 424 24.63 -52.30 -6.78
CA LYS A 424 23.29 -52.89 -6.65
C LYS A 424 22.17 -52.12 -7.37
N SER A 425 22.34 -50.83 -7.61
CA SER A 425 21.33 -49.94 -8.20
C SER A 425 21.66 -49.53 -9.65
N ILE A 426 22.80 -49.94 -10.22
CA ILE A 426 23.24 -49.58 -11.58
C ILE A 426 22.23 -50.04 -12.64
N SER A 427 21.85 -51.32 -12.61
CA SER A 427 20.91 -51.90 -13.59
C SER A 427 19.52 -51.25 -13.52
N THR A 428 19.10 -50.81 -12.33
CA THR A 428 17.86 -50.06 -12.13
C THR A 428 17.93 -48.67 -12.76
N VAL A 429 19.04 -47.95 -12.57
CA VAL A 429 19.23 -46.60 -13.13
C VAL A 429 19.39 -46.65 -14.65
N GLU A 430 20.15 -47.59 -15.20
CA GLU A 430 20.28 -47.74 -16.66
C GLU A 430 18.93 -48.04 -17.33
N ARG A 431 18.12 -48.90 -16.70
CA ARG A 431 16.75 -49.18 -17.16
C ARG A 431 15.84 -47.96 -17.05
N LEU A 432 15.96 -47.18 -15.99
CA LEU A 432 15.20 -45.93 -15.82
C LEU A 432 15.54 -44.91 -16.89
N LEU A 433 16.82 -44.68 -17.18
CA LEU A 433 17.25 -43.74 -18.21
C LEU A 433 16.80 -44.19 -19.60
N PHE A 434 16.86 -45.50 -19.88
CA PHE A 434 16.38 -46.07 -21.14
C PHE A 434 14.87 -45.82 -21.33
N LEU A 435 14.05 -46.12 -20.32
CA LEU A 435 12.60 -45.91 -20.39
C LEU A 435 12.24 -44.42 -20.49
N ALA A 436 12.97 -43.55 -19.78
CA ALA A 436 12.77 -42.10 -19.85
C ALA A 436 13.06 -41.56 -21.27
N LEU A 437 14.06 -42.11 -21.97
CA LEU A 437 14.34 -41.76 -23.37
C LEU A 437 13.26 -42.25 -24.35
N GLU A 438 12.55 -43.33 -24.02
CA GLU A 438 11.37 -43.81 -24.75
C GLU A 438 10.08 -43.04 -24.40
N GLY A 439 10.16 -42.10 -23.45
CA GLY A 439 9.04 -41.26 -23.02
C GLY A 439 8.15 -41.90 -21.94
N GLU A 440 8.60 -42.98 -21.31
CA GLU A 440 7.89 -43.64 -20.21
C GLU A 440 8.43 -43.19 -18.84
N ASP A 441 7.59 -42.52 -18.05
CA ASP A 441 7.92 -42.10 -16.68
C ASP A 441 7.64 -43.22 -15.66
N ARG A 442 8.51 -43.35 -14.65
CA ARG A 442 8.43 -44.33 -13.56
C ARG A 442 8.54 -43.63 -12.22
N GLN A 443 7.48 -43.74 -11.42
CA GLN A 443 7.45 -43.26 -10.04
C GLN A 443 7.88 -44.36 -9.05
N ASP A 444 8.29 -43.96 -7.84
CA ASP A 444 8.60 -44.83 -6.69
C ASP A 444 9.75 -45.83 -6.90
N VAL A 445 10.87 -45.39 -7.50
CA VAL A 445 12.07 -46.22 -7.65
C VAL A 445 13.12 -45.91 -6.60
N GLU A 446 13.59 -46.96 -5.92
CA GLU A 446 14.63 -46.85 -4.90
C GLU A 446 16.04 -46.96 -5.52
N ILE A 447 16.84 -45.92 -5.36
CA ILE A 447 18.22 -45.84 -5.84
C ILE A 447 19.14 -45.57 -4.65
N ASN A 448 20.25 -46.30 -4.56
CA ASN A 448 21.24 -46.09 -3.53
C ASN A 448 22.44 -45.32 -4.09
N LEU A 449 22.63 -44.08 -3.62
CA LEU A 449 23.74 -43.21 -4.01
C LEU A 449 25.00 -43.53 -3.19
N ARG A 450 26.17 -43.31 -3.79
CA ARG A 450 27.46 -43.34 -3.09
C ARG A 450 27.61 -42.06 -2.26
N THR A 451 28.21 -42.18 -1.08
CA THR A 451 28.65 -41.04 -0.26
C THR A 451 30.15 -40.84 -0.43
N PHE A 452 30.60 -39.59 -0.31
CA PHE A 452 31.97 -39.15 -0.55
C PHE A 452 32.43 -38.25 0.60
N GLY A 453 33.72 -38.28 0.95
CA GLY A 453 34.30 -37.44 2.00
C GLY A 453 33.94 -37.89 3.44
N GLN A 454 33.64 -36.95 4.35
CA GLN A 454 33.33 -37.23 5.78
C GLN A 454 32.08 -38.10 6.01
N HIS A 455 31.36 -38.46 4.94
CA HIS A 455 30.17 -39.31 4.97
C HIS A 455 30.43 -40.77 4.54
N GLU A 456 31.69 -41.20 4.38
CA GLU A 456 32.06 -42.59 4.08
C GLU A 456 31.75 -43.60 5.22
N GLU A 457 31.50 -43.13 6.44
CA GLU A 457 31.22 -43.99 7.63
C GLU A 457 29.77 -43.94 8.16
N LYS A 458 28.76 -43.59 7.33
CA LYS A 458 27.34 -43.65 7.74
C LYS A 458 26.48 -44.61 6.92
#